data_AF-A0A4R6G4H7-F1
#
_entry.id   AF-A0A4R6G4H7-F1
#
_cell.length_a   1.000
_cell.length_b   1.000
_cell.length_c   1.000
_cell.angle_alpha   90.00
_cell.angle_beta   90.00
_cell.angle_gamma   90.00
#
_symmetry.space_group_name_H-M   'P 1'
#
loop_
_entity.id
_entity.type
_entity.pdbx_description
1 polymer ?
#
loop_
_entity_poly.entity_id
_entity_poly.type
_entity_poly.pdbx_seq_one_letter_code
_entity_poly.pdbx_strand_id
1 'polypeptide(L)'
;MSRRRTRTTVALTAALVAAALTTGAGIASASPSAGSAGVVAGAAGTAIERAPEVRAPKPKATDMPESAAPAVPGRGWWKHVYAGRGKPRVDAATAQGYLDTVASRSSVFPEHTDASTPASAHAVLSPKGRDVRGRATAALLVAWLQWAGGAVAEDALVPLKSGELPLSELLSRAEEVVLDPSATPAQLRAVTRDLARVRHAT
;
A
#
# COMPACT_ATOMS: atom_id res chain seq x y z
N MET A 1 29.13 29.99 47.08
CA MET A 1 30.16 29.27 46.30
C MET A 1 29.56 28.79 44.99
N SER A 2 29.96 29.46 43.90
CA SER A 2 29.58 29.21 42.51
C SER A 2 30.11 27.88 42.00
N ARG A 3 29.32 27.14 41.20
CA ARG A 3 29.76 26.59 39.90
C ARG A 3 28.59 26.56 38.92
N ARG A 4 28.53 27.62 38.10
CA ARG A 4 27.90 27.61 36.78
C ARG A 4 28.63 26.58 35.91
N ARG A 5 27.91 25.76 35.15
CA ARG A 5 28.44 25.24 33.88
C ARG A 5 27.52 25.68 32.76
N THR A 6 28.17 26.41 31.87
CA THR A 6 27.71 27.11 30.69
C THR A 6 28.07 26.25 29.47
N ARG A 7 27.35 26.47 28.36
CA ARG A 7 27.66 26.09 26.97
C ARG A 7 27.27 24.64 26.61
N THR A 8 26.70 24.36 25.44
CA THR A 8 27.01 24.95 24.13
C THR A 8 25.81 24.89 23.19
N THR A 9 25.49 26.03 22.60
CA THR A 9 24.64 26.23 21.43
C THR A 9 25.31 25.58 20.20
N VAL A 10 24.60 24.73 19.45
CA VAL A 10 24.98 24.38 18.07
C VAL A 10 23.85 24.78 17.15
N ALA A 11 24.25 25.48 16.09
CA ALA A 11 23.46 26.34 15.25
C ALA A 11 22.57 25.59 14.24
N LEU A 12 21.54 26.33 13.83
CA LEU A 12 20.78 26.20 12.57
C LEU A 12 21.65 25.72 11.40
N THR A 13 21.11 24.79 10.62
CA THR A 13 21.25 24.84 9.15
C THR A 13 19.93 24.42 8.53
N ALA A 14 19.31 25.36 7.84
CA ALA A 14 18.12 25.16 7.03
C ALA A 14 18.48 24.37 5.77
N ALA A 15 17.60 23.44 5.37
CA ALA A 15 17.53 22.98 3.99
C ALA A 15 16.07 23.05 3.54
N LEU A 16 15.74 24.16 2.91
CA LEU A 16 14.53 24.39 2.14
C LEU A 16 14.71 23.66 0.80
N VAL A 17 13.97 22.59 0.54
CA VAL A 17 13.90 22.01 -0.81
C VAL A 17 12.58 22.42 -1.43
N ALA A 18 12.66 23.50 -2.20
CA ALA A 18 11.71 23.84 -3.25
C ALA A 18 12.40 23.58 -4.58
N ALA A 19 11.80 22.75 -5.44
CA ALA A 19 12.12 22.72 -6.87
C ALA A 19 10.82 22.51 -7.66
N ALA A 20 10.62 23.43 -8.58
CA ALA A 20 9.45 23.65 -9.40
C ALA A 20 9.74 23.27 -10.85
N LEU A 21 8.68 22.88 -11.58
CA LEU A 21 8.44 22.89 -13.02
C LEU A 21 9.56 22.50 -14.02
N THR A 22 9.22 21.54 -14.89
CA THR A 22 9.58 21.64 -16.31
C THR A 22 8.33 21.45 -17.17
N THR A 23 7.84 22.57 -17.70
CA THR A 23 6.93 22.66 -18.83
C THR A 23 7.71 22.36 -20.11
N GLY A 24 7.28 21.38 -20.90
CA GLY A 24 7.80 21.11 -22.24
C GLY A 24 6.65 21.04 -23.23
N ALA A 25 6.53 22.07 -24.07
CA ALA A 25 5.52 22.23 -25.10
C ALA A 25 6.15 22.21 -26.51
N GLY A 26 5.45 21.62 -27.48
CA GLY A 26 5.67 21.72 -28.94
C GLY A 26 6.72 20.74 -29.48
N ILE A 27 6.56 20.05 -30.61
CA ILE A 27 5.89 20.37 -31.90
C ILE A 27 5.65 19.04 -32.66
N ALA A 28 4.40 18.74 -33.05
CA ALA A 28 3.83 18.80 -34.40
C ALA A 28 4.42 17.83 -35.47
N SER A 29 3.59 16.92 -36.01
CA SER A 29 3.31 16.83 -37.45
C SER A 29 2.15 15.84 -37.76
N ALA A 30 1.30 16.27 -38.70
CA ALA A 30 0.05 15.67 -39.21
C ALA A 30 0.31 14.42 -40.12
N SER A 31 -0.63 13.68 -40.71
CA SER A 31 -1.96 13.98 -41.30
C SER A 31 -2.62 12.64 -41.78
N PRO A 32 -3.76 12.59 -42.53
CA PRO A 32 -4.94 11.79 -42.16
C PRO A 32 -5.33 10.70 -43.20
N SER A 33 -6.37 9.92 -42.91
CA SER A 33 -7.18 9.28 -43.98
C SER A 33 -8.65 9.21 -43.58
N ALA A 34 -9.49 9.64 -44.53
CA ALA A 34 -10.92 9.81 -44.44
C ALA A 34 -11.68 8.55 -44.87
N GLY A 35 -12.91 8.38 -44.36
CA GLY A 35 -13.79 7.29 -44.73
C GLY A 35 -15.24 7.52 -44.32
N SER A 36 -15.89 8.45 -45.02
CA SER A 36 -17.29 8.53 -45.46
C SER A 36 -18.46 7.99 -44.62
N ALA A 37 -19.44 8.88 -44.47
CA ALA A 37 -20.78 8.69 -43.91
C ALA A 37 -21.71 7.78 -44.73
N GLY A 38 -22.72 7.23 -44.05
CA GLY A 38 -23.92 6.65 -44.66
C GLY A 38 -25.08 6.69 -43.67
N VAL A 39 -25.98 7.67 -43.83
CA VAL A 39 -27.30 7.74 -43.19
C VAL A 39 -28.31 7.07 -44.13
N VAL A 40 -29.12 6.13 -43.63
CA VAL A 40 -30.45 5.85 -44.19
C VAL A 40 -31.41 5.42 -43.07
N ALA A 41 -32.55 6.11 -43.02
CA ALA A 41 -33.73 5.78 -42.23
C ALA A 41 -34.56 4.68 -42.92
N GLY A 42 -35.34 3.91 -42.17
CA GLY A 42 -36.30 2.96 -42.75
C GLY A 42 -37.11 2.19 -41.70
N ALA A 43 -38.43 2.32 -41.77
CA ALA A 43 -39.40 1.97 -40.76
C ALA A 43 -39.90 0.50 -40.75
N ALA A 44 -40.69 0.21 -39.71
CA ALA A 44 -41.84 -0.69 -39.66
C ALA A 44 -41.63 -2.20 -39.48
N GLY A 45 -41.85 -2.63 -38.22
CA GLY A 45 -42.99 -3.46 -37.85
C GLY A 45 -43.02 -4.92 -38.27
N THR A 46 -42.93 -5.84 -37.30
CA THR A 46 -43.86 -6.98 -37.21
C THR A 46 -43.82 -7.61 -35.82
N ALA A 47 -45.02 -8.00 -35.37
CA ALA A 47 -45.32 -8.56 -34.07
C ALA A 47 -44.56 -9.87 -33.82
N ILE A 48 -43.99 -10.02 -32.61
CA ILE A 48 -43.62 -11.32 -32.08
C ILE A 48 -44.52 -11.64 -30.89
N GLU A 49 -45.33 -12.65 -31.16
CA GLU A 49 -46.16 -13.49 -30.33
C GLU A 49 -45.68 -13.67 -28.88
N ARG A 50 -46.59 -13.38 -27.95
CA ARG A 50 -46.40 -13.53 -26.50
C ARG A 50 -46.54 -15.01 -26.13
N ALA A 51 -45.42 -15.73 -26.18
CA ALA A 51 -45.33 -17.12 -25.71
C ALA A 51 -45.52 -17.20 -24.17
N PRO A 52 -46.07 -18.30 -23.65
CA PRO A 52 -46.37 -18.45 -22.23
C PRO A 52 -45.10 -18.48 -21.38
N GLU A 53 -45.15 -17.77 -20.25
CA GLU A 53 -44.14 -17.68 -19.22
C GLU A 53 -43.87 -19.07 -18.61
N VAL A 54 -42.95 -19.81 -19.23
CA VAL A 54 -42.35 -21.00 -18.64
C VAL A 54 -41.52 -20.51 -17.47
N ARG A 55 -42.02 -20.74 -16.25
CA ARG A 55 -41.25 -20.57 -15.01
C ARG A 55 -39.88 -21.22 -15.19
N ALA A 56 -38.86 -20.39 -15.30
CA ALA A 56 -37.48 -20.84 -15.32
C ALA A 56 -37.22 -21.75 -14.11
N PRO A 57 -36.56 -22.91 -14.29
CA PRO A 57 -36.11 -23.69 -13.16
C PRO A 57 -35.18 -22.82 -12.32
N LYS A 58 -35.36 -22.86 -10.98
CA LYS A 58 -34.41 -22.27 -10.03
C LYS A 58 -32.98 -22.61 -10.47
N PRO A 59 -32.07 -21.63 -10.62
CA PRO A 59 -30.69 -21.94 -10.95
C PRO A 59 -30.15 -22.91 -9.89
N LYS A 60 -29.64 -24.05 -10.35
CA LYS A 60 -28.86 -24.97 -9.53
C LYS A 60 -27.73 -24.15 -8.91
N ALA A 61 -27.41 -24.41 -7.64
CA ALA A 61 -26.29 -23.83 -6.90
C ALA A 61 -24.92 -24.28 -7.50
N THR A 62 -24.69 -23.97 -8.77
CA THR A 62 -23.47 -24.28 -9.53
C THR A 62 -22.93 -23.03 -10.22
N ASP A 63 -23.70 -21.95 -10.28
CA ASP A 63 -23.15 -20.60 -10.51
C ASP A 63 -22.59 -20.07 -9.18
N MET A 64 -21.50 -20.67 -8.69
CA MET A 64 -20.65 -19.97 -7.73
C MET A 64 -20.04 -18.77 -8.46
N PRO A 65 -20.23 -17.54 -7.97
CA PRO A 65 -19.61 -16.38 -8.60
C PRO A 65 -18.11 -16.59 -8.61
N GLU A 66 -17.55 -16.36 -9.79
CA GLU A 66 -16.16 -16.01 -10.09
C GLU A 66 -15.33 -15.75 -8.83
N SER A 67 -14.36 -16.64 -8.59
CA SER A 67 -13.44 -16.65 -7.46
C SER A 67 -12.99 -15.24 -7.07
N ALA A 68 -13.65 -14.64 -6.06
CA ALA A 68 -13.23 -13.37 -5.52
C ALA A 68 -11.77 -13.50 -5.05
N ALA A 69 -10.88 -12.68 -5.62
CA ALA A 69 -9.47 -12.67 -5.23
C ALA A 69 -9.34 -12.55 -3.70
N PRO A 70 -8.44 -13.32 -3.06
CA PRO A 70 -8.31 -13.28 -1.61
C PRO A 70 -7.95 -11.86 -1.15
N ALA A 71 -8.65 -11.37 -0.13
CA ALA A 71 -8.40 -10.04 0.41
C ALA A 71 -6.97 -9.90 0.95
N VAL A 72 -6.29 -8.80 0.60
CA VAL A 72 -4.92 -8.52 1.05
C VAL A 72 -4.84 -8.46 2.59
N PRO A 73 -3.95 -9.22 3.24
CA PRO A 73 -3.91 -9.30 4.71
C PRO A 73 -3.54 -7.98 5.39
N GLY A 74 -4.37 -7.53 6.33
CA GLY A 74 -4.10 -6.31 7.12
C GLY A 74 -3.26 -6.56 8.38
N ARG A 75 -2.95 -5.47 9.13
CA ARG A 75 -2.15 -5.53 10.38
C ARG A 75 -2.63 -6.57 11.38
N GLY A 76 -3.94 -6.69 11.58
CA GLY A 76 -4.52 -7.65 12.53
C GLY A 76 -4.22 -9.11 12.18
N TRP A 77 -4.18 -9.42 10.88
CA TRP A 77 -3.83 -10.74 10.39
C TRP A 77 -2.34 -11.03 10.61
N TRP A 78 -1.44 -10.12 10.21
CA TRP A 78 0.00 -10.27 10.45
C TRP A 78 0.34 -10.37 11.93
N LYS A 79 -0.32 -9.57 12.77
CA LYS A 79 -0.18 -9.67 14.22
C LYS A 79 -0.58 -11.06 14.72
N HIS A 80 -1.64 -11.67 14.18
CA HIS A 80 -2.02 -13.02 14.56
C HIS A 80 -0.98 -14.07 14.11
N VAL A 81 -0.44 -13.94 12.89
CA VAL A 81 0.64 -14.80 12.37
C VAL A 81 1.85 -14.80 13.31
N TYR A 82 2.28 -13.62 13.77
CA TYR A 82 3.47 -13.48 14.61
C TYR A 82 3.20 -13.61 16.12
N ALA A 83 1.95 -13.78 16.57
CA ALA A 83 1.61 -13.88 17.99
C ALA A 83 2.18 -15.13 18.69
N GLY A 84 2.71 -16.10 17.92
CA GLY A 84 3.27 -17.36 18.45
C GLY A 84 2.25 -18.25 19.15
N ARG A 85 0.95 -17.99 18.96
CA ARG A 85 -0.15 -18.70 19.63
C ARG A 85 -1.27 -19.03 18.65
N GLY A 86 -1.91 -20.17 18.86
CA GLY A 86 -2.98 -20.66 18.01
C GLY A 86 -2.48 -21.47 16.81
N LYS A 87 -3.35 -21.65 15.82
CA LYS A 87 -3.03 -22.31 14.55
C LYS A 87 -2.95 -21.23 13.45
N PRO A 88 -1.79 -20.54 13.29
CA PRO A 88 -1.65 -19.55 12.24
C PRO A 88 -1.83 -20.20 10.86
N ARG A 89 -2.33 -19.42 9.90
CA ARG A 89 -2.49 -19.89 8.51
C ARG A 89 -1.17 -20.05 7.78
N VAL A 90 -0.11 -19.41 8.29
CA VAL A 90 1.26 -19.48 7.79
C VAL A 90 2.08 -20.20 8.86
N ASP A 91 2.85 -21.20 8.46
CA ASP A 91 3.74 -21.90 9.39
C ASP A 91 4.91 -20.99 9.81
N ALA A 92 5.59 -21.37 10.91
CA ALA A 92 6.63 -20.54 11.49
C ALA A 92 7.84 -20.32 10.56
N ALA A 93 8.21 -21.32 9.75
CA ALA A 93 9.34 -21.20 8.84
C ALA A 93 9.03 -20.26 7.68
N THR A 94 7.82 -20.36 7.11
CA THR A 94 7.36 -19.41 6.08
C THR A 94 7.24 -18.00 6.63
N ALA A 95 6.69 -17.82 7.83
CA ALA A 95 6.61 -16.51 8.48
C ALA A 95 8.00 -15.90 8.73
N GLN A 96 8.99 -16.72 9.14
CA GLN A 96 10.38 -16.27 9.26
C GLN A 96 10.97 -15.86 7.91
N GLY A 97 10.75 -16.65 6.85
CA GLY A 97 11.23 -16.33 5.50
C GLY A 97 10.74 -14.98 4.97
N TYR A 98 9.52 -14.57 5.34
CA TYR A 98 9.04 -13.21 5.04
C TYR A 98 9.86 -12.14 5.77
N LEU A 99 10.17 -12.33 7.06
CA LEU A 99 11.02 -11.39 7.82
C LEU A 99 12.43 -11.31 7.25
N ASP A 100 13.00 -12.44 6.83
CA ASP A 100 14.33 -12.47 6.19
C ASP A 100 14.32 -11.69 4.86
N THR A 101 13.24 -11.81 4.09
CA THR A 101 13.03 -11.03 2.86
C THR A 101 12.95 -9.53 3.16
N VAL A 102 12.19 -9.13 4.18
CA VAL A 102 12.10 -7.73 4.62
C VAL A 102 13.46 -7.20 5.08
N ALA A 103 14.20 -7.97 5.88
CA ALA A 103 15.52 -7.61 6.36
C ALA A 103 16.54 -7.38 5.24
N SER A 104 16.37 -8.03 4.08
CA SER A 104 17.26 -7.86 2.92
C SER A 104 16.99 -6.59 2.10
N ARG A 105 15.82 -5.96 2.26
CA ARG A 105 15.38 -4.80 1.44
C ARG A 105 15.17 -3.53 2.26
N SER A 106 14.79 -3.66 3.52
CA SER A 106 14.48 -2.51 4.37
C SER A 106 15.73 -1.97 5.05
N SER A 107 15.90 -0.65 5.03
CA SER A 107 16.91 0.03 5.85
C SER A 107 16.49 0.16 7.32
N VAL A 108 15.19 0.01 7.63
CA VAL A 108 14.64 0.15 8.99
C VAL A 108 14.75 -1.15 9.78
N PHE A 109 14.54 -2.29 9.13
CA PHE A 109 14.52 -3.61 9.76
C PHE A 109 15.71 -4.44 9.26
N PRO A 110 16.56 -5.02 10.13
CA PRO A 110 16.50 -5.02 11.60
C PRO A 110 17.28 -3.88 12.27
N GLU A 111 17.97 -3.02 11.50
CA GLU A 111 18.99 -2.10 12.04
C GLU A 111 18.45 -1.08 13.04
N HIS A 112 17.33 -0.43 12.71
CA HIS A 112 16.73 0.61 13.55
C HIS A 112 15.58 0.11 14.40
N THR A 113 14.91 -0.95 13.97
CA THR A 113 13.86 -1.62 14.73
C THR A 113 14.00 -3.12 14.54
N ASP A 114 14.14 -3.84 15.64
CA ASP A 114 14.23 -5.29 15.58
C ASP A 114 12.88 -5.89 15.18
N ALA A 115 12.85 -6.51 14.00
CA ALA A 115 11.80 -7.40 13.52
C ALA A 115 12.38 -8.70 12.96
N SER A 116 13.58 -9.08 13.40
CA SER A 116 14.34 -10.25 12.91
C SER A 116 13.75 -11.59 13.33
N THR A 117 12.85 -11.60 14.32
CA THR A 117 12.21 -12.81 14.86
C THR A 117 10.70 -12.64 14.90
N PRO A 118 9.92 -13.74 14.99
CA PRO A 118 8.47 -13.64 15.09
C PRO A 118 8.03 -12.84 16.33
N ALA A 119 8.73 -13.02 17.45
CA ALA A 119 8.42 -12.31 18.69
C ALA A 119 8.69 -10.80 18.58
N SER A 120 9.83 -10.40 17.99
CA SER A 120 10.17 -9.00 17.79
C SER A 120 9.24 -8.34 16.76
N ALA A 121 8.94 -9.01 15.65
CA ALA A 121 7.93 -8.57 14.67
C ALA A 121 6.55 -8.36 15.30
N HIS A 122 6.08 -9.28 16.16
CA HIS A 122 4.81 -9.11 16.88
C HIS A 122 4.80 -7.88 17.80
N ALA A 123 5.92 -7.57 18.45
CA ALA A 123 6.07 -6.39 19.27
C ALA A 123 5.95 -5.11 18.43
N VAL A 124 6.63 -5.05 17.28
CA VAL A 124 6.52 -3.94 16.31
C VAL A 124 5.08 -3.77 15.82
N LEU A 125 4.39 -4.85 15.50
CA LEU A 125 2.98 -4.84 15.06
C LEU A 125 1.98 -4.46 16.17
N SER A 126 2.45 -4.31 17.41
CA SER A 126 1.65 -4.03 18.61
C SER A 126 2.06 -2.73 19.32
N PRO A 127 2.08 -1.57 18.64
CA PRO A 127 2.46 -0.31 19.27
C PRO A 127 1.51 0.03 20.43
N LYS A 128 2.09 0.50 21.54
CA LYS A 128 1.35 0.80 22.78
C LYS A 128 0.90 2.26 22.84
N GLY A 129 -0.27 2.49 23.43
CA GLY A 129 -0.74 3.84 23.76
C GLY A 129 -0.83 4.78 22.54
N ARG A 130 -0.32 6.01 22.73
CA ARG A 130 -0.34 7.10 21.73
C ARG A 130 0.96 7.22 20.94
N ASP A 131 1.78 6.17 20.90
CA ASP A 131 3.02 6.16 20.12
C ASP A 131 2.73 6.27 18.62
N VAL A 132 2.95 7.45 18.06
CA VAL A 132 2.68 7.75 16.65
C VAL A 132 3.77 7.15 15.75
N ARG A 133 5.03 7.17 16.19
CA ARG A 133 6.14 6.62 15.41
C ARG A 133 6.03 5.10 15.35
N GLY A 134 5.80 4.44 16.48
CA GLY A 134 5.57 2.99 16.49
C GLY A 134 4.38 2.55 15.63
N ARG A 135 3.34 3.39 15.48
CA ARG A 135 2.23 3.11 14.54
C ARG A 135 2.65 3.23 13.07
N ALA A 136 3.49 4.21 12.74
CA ALA A 136 4.05 4.35 11.40
C ALA A 136 4.98 3.18 11.08
N THR A 137 5.89 2.83 12.00
CA THR A 137 6.78 1.66 11.88
C THR A 137 6.00 0.35 11.74
N ALA A 138 4.91 0.18 12.51
CA ALA A 138 4.04 -0.99 12.37
C ALA A 138 3.33 -1.04 11.00
N ALA A 139 2.88 0.10 10.48
CA ALA A 139 2.28 0.17 9.14
C ALA A 139 3.30 -0.14 8.04
N LEU A 140 4.55 0.32 8.22
CA LEU A 140 5.64 0.06 7.29
C LEU A 140 5.97 -1.43 7.25
N LEU A 141 6.11 -2.08 8.40
CA LEU A 141 6.32 -3.52 8.47
C LEU A 141 5.18 -4.30 7.80
N VAL A 142 3.92 -3.87 7.97
CA VAL A 142 2.78 -4.52 7.30
C VAL A 142 2.87 -4.40 5.78
N ALA A 143 3.23 -3.25 5.24
CA ALA A 143 3.37 -3.05 3.80
C ALA A 143 4.50 -3.92 3.22
N TRP A 144 5.64 -3.96 3.90
CA TRP A 144 6.76 -4.85 3.56
C TRP A 144 6.35 -6.34 3.59
N LEU A 145 5.57 -6.76 4.59
CA LEU A 145 5.07 -8.13 4.70
C LEU A 145 4.03 -8.48 3.62
N GLN A 146 3.18 -7.53 3.23
CA GLN A 146 2.23 -7.72 2.12
C GLN A 146 2.97 -7.98 0.81
N TRP A 147 4.05 -7.25 0.55
CA TRP A 147 4.93 -7.49 -0.59
C TRP A 147 5.67 -8.83 -0.47
N ALA A 148 6.35 -9.09 0.65
CA ALA A 148 7.12 -10.33 0.85
C ALA A 148 6.24 -11.59 0.80
N GLY A 149 4.98 -11.49 1.25
CA GLY A 149 3.99 -12.56 1.17
C GLY A 149 3.33 -12.71 -0.21
N GLY A 150 3.70 -11.88 -1.20
CA GLY A 150 3.13 -11.90 -2.55
C GLY A 150 1.69 -11.39 -2.64
N ALA A 151 1.18 -10.74 -1.58
CA ALA A 151 -0.17 -10.16 -1.59
C ALA A 151 -0.23 -8.84 -2.38
N VAL A 152 0.92 -8.21 -2.62
CA VAL A 152 1.08 -7.02 -3.45
C VAL A 152 2.33 -7.18 -4.31
N ALA A 153 2.23 -6.92 -5.62
CA ALA A 153 3.35 -7.02 -6.55
C ALA A 153 4.40 -5.92 -6.31
N GLU A 154 5.65 -6.16 -6.74
CA GLU A 154 6.76 -5.20 -6.57
C GLU A 154 6.54 -3.91 -7.39
N ASP A 155 5.92 -4.04 -8.56
CA ASP A 155 5.58 -2.96 -9.50
C ASP A 155 4.19 -2.37 -9.28
N ALA A 156 3.49 -2.79 -8.22
CA ALA A 156 2.12 -2.36 -7.96
C ALA A 156 2.03 -0.84 -7.74
N LEU A 157 0.96 -0.24 -8.26
CA LEU A 157 0.66 1.18 -8.08
C LEU A 157 -0.28 1.37 -6.88
N VAL A 158 0.14 2.18 -5.92
CA VAL A 158 -0.63 2.44 -4.70
C VAL A 158 -1.49 3.69 -4.89
N PRO A 159 -2.84 3.60 -4.77
CA PRO A 159 -3.72 4.75 -4.92
C PRO A 159 -3.66 5.64 -3.66
N LEU A 160 -3.05 6.81 -3.79
CA LEU A 160 -2.98 7.85 -2.76
C LEU A 160 -3.96 8.98 -3.06
N LYS A 161 -4.13 9.89 -2.09
CA LYS A 161 -4.95 11.09 -2.31
C LYS A 161 -4.36 12.04 -3.37
N SER A 162 -3.04 12.01 -3.54
CA SER A 162 -2.30 12.88 -4.47
C SER A 162 -2.11 12.26 -5.86
N GLY A 163 -2.64 11.06 -6.10
CA GLY A 163 -2.38 10.28 -7.32
C GLY A 163 -1.89 8.88 -6.98
N GLU A 164 -1.37 8.17 -7.98
CA GLU A 164 -0.78 6.84 -7.81
C GLU A 164 0.72 6.96 -7.59
N LEU A 165 1.27 6.05 -6.79
CA LEU A 165 2.70 5.99 -6.50
C LEU A 165 3.17 4.53 -6.55
N PRO A 166 4.31 4.21 -7.21
CA PRO A 166 4.88 2.87 -7.15
C PRO A 166 5.13 2.43 -5.70
N LEU A 167 4.87 1.16 -5.39
CA LEU A 167 5.06 0.62 -4.05
C LEU A 167 6.48 0.87 -3.51
N SER A 168 7.50 0.62 -4.33
CA SER A 168 8.91 0.80 -3.95
C SER A 168 9.23 2.25 -3.55
N GLU A 169 8.68 3.22 -4.27
CA GLU A 169 8.84 4.63 -3.96
C GLU A 169 8.08 5.02 -2.69
N LEU A 170 6.86 4.50 -2.49
CA LEU A 170 6.10 4.71 -1.27
C LEU A 170 6.84 4.16 -0.03
N LEU A 171 7.36 2.94 -0.12
CA LEU A 171 8.10 2.30 0.97
C LEU A 171 9.37 3.09 1.30
N SER A 172 10.14 3.51 0.28
CA SER A 172 11.36 4.31 0.47
C SER A 172 11.07 5.65 1.17
N ARG A 173 10.04 6.39 0.74
CA ARG A 173 9.62 7.65 1.38
C ARG A 173 9.14 7.43 2.82
N ALA A 174 8.44 6.32 3.07
CA ALA A 174 7.99 5.97 4.42
C ALA A 174 9.16 5.64 5.33
N GLU A 175 10.17 4.92 4.84
CA GLU A 175 11.42 4.64 5.58
C GLU A 175 12.14 5.93 5.96
N GLU A 176 12.33 6.85 5.02
CA GLU A 176 12.98 8.15 5.27
C GLU A 176 12.31 8.90 6.43
N VAL A 177 10.98 9.01 6.42
CA VAL A 177 10.22 9.69 7.48
C VAL A 177 10.28 8.93 8.81
N VAL A 178 10.30 7.59 8.78
CA VAL A 178 10.40 6.75 9.99
C VAL A 178 11.80 6.80 10.60
N LEU A 179 12.84 7.02 9.79
CA LEU A 179 14.23 7.16 10.22
C LEU A 179 14.55 8.58 10.70
N ASP A 180 13.92 9.61 10.13
CA ASP A 180 14.16 11.00 10.50
C ASP A 180 13.75 11.26 11.97
N PRO A 181 14.69 11.56 12.88
CA PRO A 181 14.38 11.84 14.28
C PRO A 181 13.58 13.13 14.47
N SER A 182 13.60 14.03 13.49
CA SER A 182 12.86 15.31 13.49
C SER A 182 11.45 15.20 12.89
N ALA A 183 11.07 14.04 12.36
CA ALA A 183 9.76 13.84 11.74
C ALA A 183 8.62 14.18 12.70
N THR A 184 7.74 15.06 12.23
CA THR A 184 6.60 15.55 13.00
C THR A 184 5.51 14.47 13.16
N PRO A 185 4.66 14.56 14.18
CA PRO A 185 3.50 13.67 14.31
C PRO A 185 2.55 13.71 13.10
N ALA A 186 2.49 14.83 12.37
CA ALA A 186 1.67 14.96 11.17
C ALA A 186 2.24 14.12 10.01
N GLN A 187 3.55 14.18 9.79
CA GLN A 187 4.24 13.36 8.77
C GLN A 187 4.08 11.86 9.07
N LEU A 188 4.31 11.44 10.32
CA LEU A 188 4.14 10.03 10.72
C LEU A 188 2.70 9.52 10.52
N ARG A 189 1.70 10.37 10.76
CA ARG A 189 0.29 10.05 10.50
C ARG A 189 -0.04 10.02 9.01
N ALA A 190 0.62 10.83 8.19
CA ALA A 190 0.49 10.78 6.74
C ALA A 190 1.04 9.44 6.22
N VAL A 191 2.27 9.09 6.58
CA VAL A 191 2.89 7.78 6.27
C VAL A 191 1.99 6.62 6.69
N THR A 192 1.48 6.62 7.92
CA THR A 192 0.56 5.56 8.39
C THR A 192 -0.69 5.43 7.50
N ARG A 193 -1.23 6.55 7.02
CA ARG A 193 -2.44 6.59 6.20
C ARG A 193 -2.16 6.14 4.77
N ASP A 194 -1.03 6.53 4.22
CA ASP A 194 -0.62 6.21 2.84
C ASP A 194 -0.26 4.72 2.76
N LEU A 195 0.50 4.19 3.72
CA LEU A 195 0.78 2.74 3.82
C LEU A 195 -0.47 1.89 4.00
N ALA A 196 -1.53 2.42 4.64
CA ALA A 196 -2.80 1.71 4.74
C ALA A 196 -3.50 1.54 3.38
N ARG A 197 -3.05 2.24 2.32
CA ARG A 197 -3.54 2.09 0.95
C ARG A 197 -2.87 0.98 0.16
N VAL A 198 -1.73 0.46 0.61
CA VAL A 198 -0.98 -0.62 -0.08
C VAL A 198 -1.85 -1.84 -0.38
N ARG A 199 -2.79 -2.18 0.51
CA ARG A 199 -3.76 -3.26 0.32
C ARG A 199 -4.76 -3.07 -0.85
N HIS A 200 -4.75 -1.89 -1.46
CA HIS A 200 -5.59 -1.50 -2.60
C HIS A 200 -4.75 -1.24 -3.85
N ALA A 201 -3.47 -1.62 -3.84
CA ALA A 201 -2.61 -1.47 -4.99
C ALA A 201 -3.07 -2.40 -6.13
N THR A 202 -2.81 -1.97 -7.36
CA THR A 202 -3.18 -2.66 -8.61
C THR A 202 -1.95 -3.01 -9.42
#